data_AF-A0A0K2TTK4-F1
#
_entry.id   AF-A0A0K2TTK4-F1
#
_cell.length_a   1.000
_cell.length_b   1.000
_cell.length_c   1.000
_cell.angle_alpha   90.00
_cell.angle_beta   90.00
_cell.angle_gamma   90.00
#
_symmetry.space_group_name_H-M   'P 1'
#
loop_
_entity.id
_entity.type
_entity.pdbx_description
1 polymer ?
#
loop_
_entity_poly.entity_id
_entity_poly.type
_entity_poly.pdbx_seq_one_letter_code
_entity_poly.pdbx_strand_id
1 'polypeptide(L)'
;MTELDFLTRRALKSELITLMEKGDWRKILQFYEERDDYREPLLLWIRPSLEILQYLEFELHSYGLSKILSIGCGCGFLEWLICQ
;
A
#
# COMPACT_ATOMS: atom_id res chain seq x y z
N MET A 1 9.15 -5.07 -25.08
CA MET A 1 8.07 -5.05 -24.07
C MET A 1 6.76 -5.09 -24.81
N THR A 2 6.10 -6.24 -24.83
CA THR A 2 4.74 -6.40 -25.35
C THR A 2 3.80 -5.75 -24.36
N GLU A 3 3.00 -4.80 -24.83
CA GLU A 3 1.98 -4.15 -24.02
C GLU A 3 0.95 -5.19 -23.58
N LEU A 4 0.72 -5.31 -22.26
CA LEU A 4 -0.23 -6.25 -21.69
C LEU A 4 -1.64 -5.90 -22.20
N ASP A 5 -2.36 -6.87 -22.77
CA ASP A 5 -3.70 -6.60 -23.31
C ASP A 5 -4.70 -6.23 -22.20
N PHE A 6 -5.76 -5.54 -22.60
CA PHE A 6 -6.77 -5.01 -21.67
C PHE A 6 -7.42 -6.09 -20.78
N LEU A 7 -7.70 -7.29 -21.33
CA LEU A 7 -8.37 -8.35 -20.57
C LEU A 7 -7.43 -8.91 -19.50
N THR A 8 -6.16 -9.12 -19.85
CA THR A 8 -5.15 -9.57 -18.90
C THR A 8 -4.95 -8.55 -17.77
N ARG A 9 -4.85 -7.25 -18.09
CA ARG A 9 -4.72 -6.19 -17.05
C ARG A 9 -5.91 -6.17 -16.10
N ARG A 10 -7.13 -6.35 -16.62
CA ARG A 10 -8.34 -6.40 -15.81
C ARG A 10 -8.36 -7.60 -14.87
N ALA A 11 -7.98 -8.78 -15.35
CA ALA A 11 -7.92 -9.99 -14.53
C ALA A 11 -6.90 -9.85 -13.38
N LEU A 12 -5.70 -9.35 -13.68
CA LEU A 12 -4.66 -9.07 -12.69
C LEU A 12 -5.12 -8.08 -11.63
N LYS A 13 -5.81 -7.01 -12.03
CA LYS A 13 -6.39 -6.03 -11.11
C LYS A 13 -7.42 -6.67 -10.16
N SER A 14 -8.31 -7.50 -10.70
CA SER A 14 -9.33 -8.20 -9.90
C SER A 14 -8.73 -9.18 -8.89
N GLU A 15 -7.67 -9.90 -9.27
CA GLU A 15 -6.91 -10.76 -8.36
C GLU A 15 -6.29 -9.92 -7.22
N LEU A 16 -5.64 -8.81 -7.55
CA LEU A 16 -5.00 -7.94 -6.57
C LEU A 16 -6.00 -7.33 -5.59
N ILE A 17 -7.17 -6.89 -6.06
CA ILE A 17 -8.27 -6.42 -5.20
C ILE A 17 -8.72 -7.52 -4.24
N THR A 18 -8.86 -8.77 -4.73
CA THR A 18 -9.26 -9.90 -3.89
C THR A 18 -8.23 -10.18 -2.79
N LEU A 19 -6.94 -10.05 -3.09
CA LEU A 19 -5.87 -10.19 -2.09
C LEU A 19 -5.90 -9.05 -1.06
N MET A 20 -6.20 -7.82 -1.50
CA MET A 20 -6.34 -6.65 -0.62
C MET A 20 -7.53 -6.81 0.33
N GLU A 21 -8.69 -7.22 -0.17
CA GLU A 21 -9.89 -7.47 0.65
C GLU A 21 -9.65 -8.55 1.71
N LYS A 22 -8.77 -9.52 1.42
CA LYS A 22 -8.35 -10.56 2.38
C LYS A 22 -7.25 -10.11 3.35
N GLY A 23 -6.66 -8.94 3.14
CA GLY A 23 -5.50 -8.46 3.91
C GLY A 23 -4.22 -9.28 3.71
N ASP A 24 -4.12 -10.07 2.63
CA ASP A 24 -2.99 -10.97 2.37
C ASP A 24 -1.83 -10.25 1.69
N TRP A 25 -1.24 -9.29 2.42
CA TRP A 25 -0.19 -8.41 1.91
C TRP A 25 1.05 -9.17 1.41
N ARG A 26 1.34 -10.36 1.96
CA ARG A 26 2.48 -11.19 1.53
C ARG A 26 2.31 -11.68 0.09
N LYS A 27 1.11 -12.14 -0.27
CA LYS A 27 0.82 -12.55 -1.65
C LYS A 27 0.78 -11.37 -2.61
N ILE A 28 0.41 -10.18 -2.16
CA ILE A 28 0.48 -8.96 -2.99
C ILE A 28 1.94 -8.65 -3.34
N LEU A 29 2.87 -8.77 -2.39
CA LEU A 29 4.30 -8.59 -2.67
C LEU A 29 4.82 -9.65 -3.65
N GLN A 30 4.54 -10.92 -3.38
CA GLN A 30 4.93 -12.03 -4.26
C GLN A 30 4.36 -11.84 -5.68
N PHE A 31 3.10 -11.41 -5.79
CA PHE A 31 2.45 -11.15 -7.07
C PHE A 31 3.21 -10.12 -7.92
N TYR A 32 3.75 -9.06 -7.29
CA TYR A 32 4.54 -8.02 -7.96
C TYR A 32 5.97 -8.46 -8.26
N GLU A 33 6.59 -9.27 -7.40
CA GLU A 33 7.92 -9.86 -7.63
C GLU A 33 7.92 -10.82 -8.82
N GLU A 34 6.84 -11.59 -8.99
CA GLU A 34 6.67 -12.51 -10.13
C GLU A 34 6.34 -11.79 -11.45
N ARG A 35 5.95 -10.51 -11.40
CA ARG A 35 5.42 -9.74 -12.54
C ARG A 35 6.01 -8.34 -12.58
N ASP A 36 7.27 -8.23 -12.98
CA ASP A 36 7.97 -6.95 -13.09
C ASP A 36 7.42 -6.02 -14.19
N ASP A 37 6.66 -6.56 -15.14
CA ASP A 37 6.02 -5.83 -16.24
C ASP A 37 4.64 -5.26 -15.89
N TYR A 38 4.10 -5.60 -14.72
CA TYR A 38 2.79 -5.15 -14.26
C TYR A 38 2.87 -4.40 -12.94
N ARG A 39 2.27 -3.20 -12.91
CA ARG A 39 2.00 -2.42 -11.69
C ARG A 39 0.59 -1.87 -11.79
N GLU A 40 -0.18 -1.94 -10.71
CA GLU A 40 -1.47 -1.26 -10.61
C GLU A 40 -1.26 0.06 -9.83
N PRO A 41 -1.25 1.22 -10.51
CA PRO A 41 -0.84 2.49 -9.89
C PRO A 41 -1.73 2.91 -8.72
N LEU A 42 -2.98 2.47 -8.71
CA LEU A 42 -3.98 2.88 -7.72
C LEU A 42 -4.08 1.94 -6.51
N LEU A 43 -3.40 0.79 -6.51
CA LEU A 43 -3.53 -0.23 -5.47
C LEU A 43 -2.30 -0.38 -4.57
N LEU A 44 -1.18 0.28 -4.88
CA LEU A 44 0.05 0.22 -4.06
C LEU A 44 -0.02 1.03 -2.77
N TRP A 45 -1.06 1.86 -2.61
CA TRP A 45 -1.30 2.61 -1.38
C TRP A 45 -2.61 2.12 -0.77
N ILE A 46 -2.51 1.16 0.15
CA ILE A 46 -3.64 0.80 1.01
C ILE A 46 -3.99 2.06 1.78
N ARG A 47 -5.15 2.66 1.50
CA ARG A 47 -5.66 3.78 2.28
C ARG A 47 -5.77 3.31 3.73
N PRO A 48 -4.98 3.85 4.67
CA PRO A 48 -5.06 3.43 6.06
C PRO A 48 -6.46 3.75 6.60
N SER A 49 -7.04 2.85 7.40
CA SER A 49 -8.26 3.16 8.13
C SER A 49 -8.00 4.27 9.15
N LEU A 50 -9.06 4.93 9.62
CA LEU A 50 -8.89 5.93 10.68
C LEU A 50 -8.40 5.28 11.98
N GLU A 51 -8.84 4.05 12.29
CA GLU A 51 -8.41 3.36 13.51
C GLU A 51 -6.91 3.06 13.48
N ILE A 52 -6.34 2.65 12.34
CA ILE A 52 -4.90 2.37 12.27
C ILE A 52 -4.07 3.65 12.38
N LEU A 53 -4.57 4.78 11.86
CA LEU A 53 -3.90 6.09 12.02
C LEU A 53 -3.88 6.52 13.49
N GLN A 54 -5.00 6.42 14.18
CA GLN A 54 -5.10 6.74 15.62
C GLN A 54 -4.22 5.80 16.47
N TYR A 55 -4.18 4.52 16.12
CA TYR A 55 -3.32 3.56 16.78
C TYR A 55 -1.84 3.92 16.60
N LEU A 56 -1.40 4.23 15.37
CA LEU A 56 -0.02 4.63 15.10
C LEU A 56 0.36 5.91 15.84
N GLU A 57 -0.51 6.92 15.85
CA GLU A 57 -0.32 8.17 16.59
C GLU A 57 -0.16 7.91 18.10
N PHE A 58 -1.07 7.13 18.70
CA PHE A 58 -1.00 6.75 20.11
C PHE A 58 0.31 6.04 20.47
N GLU A 59 0.70 5.04 19.69
CA GLU A 59 1.94 4.30 19.93
C GLU A 59 3.17 5.20 19.84
N LEU A 60 3.27 6.06 18.81
CA LEU A 60 4.39 7.00 18.66
C LEU A 60 4.50 7.93 19.87
N HIS A 61 3.39 8.49 20.32
CA HIS A 61 3.36 9.33 21.52
C HIS A 61 3.76 8.58 22.79
N SER A 62 3.37 7.30 22.92
CA SER A 62 3.76 6.48 24.07
C SER A 62 5.28 6.30 24.20
N TYR A 63 6.01 6.35 23.08
CA TYR A 63 7.48 6.33 23.05
C TYR A 63 8.12 7.72 23.03
N GLY A 64 7.32 8.79 23.15
CA GLY A 64 7.80 10.18 23.08
C GLY A 64 8.26 10.61 21.68
N LEU A 65 7.84 9.89 20.63
CA LEU A 65 8.14 10.22 19.24
C LEU A 65 7.09 11.19 18.71
N SER A 66 7.55 12.27 18.06
CA SER A 66 6.69 13.32 17.49
C SER A 66 6.74 13.39 15.96
N LYS A 67 7.65 12.63 15.33
CA LYS A 67 7.83 12.61 13.88
C LYS A 67 8.19 11.22 13.41
N ILE A 68 7.67 10.86 12.24
CA ILE A 68 8.06 9.66 11.50
C ILE A 68 8.60 10.06 10.12
N LEU A 69 9.48 9.21 9.59
CA LEU A 69 9.94 9.29 8.21
C LEU A 69 9.73 7.91 7.58
N SER A 70 8.91 7.82 6.54
CA SER A 70 8.66 6.59 5.82
C SER A 70 9.56 6.52 4.58
N ILE A 71 10.38 5.47 4.49
CA ILE A 71 11.32 5.30 3.37
C ILE A 71 10.57 4.68 2.19
N GLY A 72 10.62 5.35 1.03
CA GLY A 72 9.89 4.92 -0.17
C GLY A 72 8.40 5.29 -0.16
N CYS A 73 7.99 6.27 0.66
CA CYS A 73 6.60 6.71 0.80
C CYS A 73 6.06 7.55 -0.37
N GLY A 74 6.87 7.82 -1.39
CA GLY A 74 6.51 8.71 -2.49
C GLY A 74 6.33 10.14 -2.00
N CYS A 75 5.09 10.59 -1.86
CA CYS A 75 4.75 11.96 -1.50
C CYS A 75 4.67 12.23 0.02
N GLY A 76 4.96 11.25 0.87
CA GLY A 76 4.94 11.43 2.33
C GLY A 76 3.54 11.58 2.92
N PHE A 77 2.51 11.03 2.27
CA PHE A 77 1.13 11.20 2.70
C PHE A 77 0.84 10.53 4.05
N LEU A 78 1.56 9.45 4.41
CA LEU A 78 1.40 8.82 5.71
C LEU A 78 1.90 9.72 6.83
N GLU A 79 3.06 10.34 6.63
CA GLU A 79 3.66 11.30 7.55
C GLU A 79 2.77 12.53 7.72
N TRP A 80 2.18 13.02 6.63
CA TRP A 80 1.23 14.12 6.68
C TRP A 80 -0.03 13.79 7.50
N LEU A 81 -0.51 12.55 7.44
CA LEU A 81 -1.69 12.11 8.20
C LEU A 81 -1.40 11.98 9.70
N ILE A 82 -0.20 11.55 10.08
CA ILE A 82 0.14 11.20 11.47
C ILE A 82 0.82 12.35 12.22
N CYS A 83 1.59 13.20 11.54
CA CYS A 83 2.38 14.27 12.16
C CYS A 83 1.73 15.66 11.98
N GLN A 84 0.49 15.82 12.46
CA GLN A 84 -0.18 17.12 12.57
C GLN A 84 0.42 17.98 13.69
#